data_AF-A0A7V1P346-F1
#
_entry.id   AF-A0A7V1P346-F1
#
_cell.length_a   1.000
_cell.length_b   1.000
_cell.length_c   1.000
_cell.angle_alpha   90.00
_cell.angle_beta   90.00
_cell.angle_gamma   90.00
#
_symmetry.space_group_name_H-M   'P 1'
#
loop_
_entity.id
_entity.type
_entity.pdbx_description
1 polymer ?
#
loop_
_entity_poly.entity_id
_entity_poly.type
_entity_poly.pdbx_seq_one_letter_code
_entity_poly.pdbx_strand_id
1 'polypeptide(L)'
;DLVNHGFYFIKIYFSVTKEEQNTRFTDREINPLKQWKLSEIDVQMQERWDEFTQMKYKMLKQTHTEVAPWTVIRSNNKFKARLNAIKTILNSVPYENRNMDLDYTVDEQIVHSGHREIENMEADLKSQGKFIG
;
A
#
# COMPACT_ATOMS: atom_id res chain seq x y z
N ASP A 1 8.93 -20.27 -9.38
CA ASP A 1 10.05 -19.46 -9.86
C ASP A 1 9.55 -18.53 -10.97
N LEU A 2 9.40 -17.23 -10.72
CA LEU A 2 8.81 -16.26 -11.68
C LEU A 2 9.85 -15.21 -12.07
N VAL A 3 10.53 -14.64 -11.08
CA VAL A 3 11.59 -13.64 -11.31
C VAL A 3 12.75 -14.25 -12.12
N ASN A 4 13.15 -15.50 -11.85
CA ASN A 4 14.21 -16.15 -12.63
C ASN A 4 13.78 -16.49 -14.06
N HIS A 5 12.48 -16.51 -14.35
CA HIS A 5 11.94 -16.67 -15.70
C HIS A 5 11.75 -15.32 -16.43
N GLY A 6 12.30 -14.22 -15.89
CA GLY A 6 12.28 -12.91 -16.54
C GLY A 6 11.02 -12.09 -16.30
N PHE A 7 10.14 -12.49 -15.37
CA PHE A 7 8.97 -11.68 -15.01
C PHE A 7 9.35 -10.55 -14.05
N TYR A 8 9.03 -9.31 -14.43
CA TYR A 8 9.06 -8.17 -13.51
C TYR A 8 7.89 -8.28 -12.51
N PHE A 9 8.19 -8.67 -11.27
CA PHE A 9 7.17 -8.87 -10.25
C PHE A 9 7.14 -7.71 -9.25
N ILE A 10 6.17 -6.81 -9.43
CA ILE A 10 6.02 -5.58 -8.65
C ILE A 10 4.89 -5.78 -7.65
N LYS A 11 5.18 -5.70 -6.34
CA LYS A 11 4.18 -5.81 -5.28
C LYS A 11 3.96 -4.46 -4.61
N ILE A 12 2.73 -3.97 -4.66
CA ILE A 12 2.34 -2.67 -4.09
C ILE A 12 1.27 -2.89 -3.01
N TYR A 13 1.49 -2.32 -1.83
CA TYR A 13 0.51 -2.26 -0.75
C TYR A 13 0.06 -0.80 -0.56
N PHE A 14 -1.23 -0.52 -0.78
CA PHE A 14 -1.78 0.80 -0.49
C PHE A 14 -2.16 0.88 0.99
N SER A 15 -1.38 1.61 1.79
CA SER A 15 -1.68 1.84 3.21
C SER A 15 -2.63 3.02 3.33
N VAL A 16 -3.76 2.81 3.99
CA VAL A 16 -4.71 3.87 4.36
C VAL A 16 -4.77 3.91 5.88
N THR A 17 -4.99 5.07 6.48
CA THR A 17 -5.20 5.11 7.93
C THR A 17 -6.61 4.64 8.28
N LYS A 18 -6.81 4.20 9.52
CA LYS A 18 -8.11 3.70 10.00
C LYS A 18 -9.22 4.74 9.83
N GLU A 19 -8.91 6.01 10.08
CA GLU A 19 -9.84 7.13 9.99
C GLU A 19 -10.28 7.36 8.55
N GLU A 20 -9.32 7.42 7.62
CA GLU A 20 -9.62 7.61 6.19
C GLU A 20 -10.35 6.40 5.61
N GLN A 21 -10.05 5.19 6.07
CA GLN A 21 -10.83 4.01 5.69
C GLN A 21 -12.29 4.17 6.11
N ASN A 22 -12.54 4.56 7.36
CA ASN A 22 -13.88 4.80 7.88
C ASN A 22 -14.62 5.92 7.12
N THR A 23 -13.95 7.04 6.83
CA THR A 23 -14.53 8.11 6.00
C THR A 23 -14.93 7.62 4.62
N ARG A 24 -14.12 6.76 3.98
CA ARG A 24 -14.45 6.15 2.69
C ARG A 24 -15.62 5.19 2.79
N PHE A 25 -15.78 4.49 3.91
CA PHE A 25 -16.94 3.64 4.16
C PHE A 25 -18.21 4.46 4.20
N THR A 26 -18.26 5.47 5.06
CA THR A 26 -19.43 6.35 5.18
C THR A 26 -19.79 7.01 3.84
N ASP A 27 -18.80 7.49 3.07
CA ASP A 27 -19.05 8.04 1.72
C ASP A 27 -19.62 7.00 0.75
N ARG A 28 -19.23 5.73 0.83
CA ARG A 28 -19.80 4.67 -0.02
C ARG A 28 -21.23 4.33 0.37
N GLU A 29 -21.59 4.40 1.65
CA GLU A 29 -22.95 4.10 2.13
C GLU A 29 -23.96 5.13 1.63
N ILE A 30 -23.59 6.41 1.70
CA ILE A 30 -24.50 7.52 1.35
C ILE A 30 -24.50 7.89 -0.14
N ASN A 31 -23.50 7.45 -0.91
CA ASN A 31 -23.35 7.83 -2.32
C ASN A 31 -23.88 6.74 -3.27
N PRO A 32 -25.00 6.97 -3.99
CA PRO A 32 -25.60 5.97 -4.88
C PRO A 32 -24.67 5.45 -5.98
N LEU A 33 -23.68 6.24 -6.41
CA LEU A 33 -22.71 5.85 -7.45
C LEU A 33 -21.59 4.95 -6.91
N LYS A 34 -21.46 4.82 -5.59
CA LYS A 34 -20.38 4.07 -4.92
C LYS A 34 -20.88 2.90 -4.08
N GLN A 35 -22.18 2.82 -3.79
CA GLN A 35 -22.79 1.78 -2.93
C GLN A 35 -22.42 0.35 -3.34
N TRP A 36 -22.36 0.06 -4.64
CA TRP A 36 -21.98 -1.26 -5.15
C TRP A 36 -20.56 -1.72 -4.73
N LYS A 37 -19.72 -0.81 -4.22
CA LYS A 37 -18.36 -1.11 -3.73
C LYS A 37 -18.32 -1.49 -2.25
N LEU A 38 -19.48 -1.60 -1.59
CA LEU A 38 -19.59 -2.11 -0.23
C LEU A 38 -19.87 -3.60 -0.28
N SER A 39 -19.02 -4.35 0.41
CA SER A 39 -19.29 -5.74 0.75
C SER A 39 -19.40 -5.89 2.27
N GLU A 40 -20.09 -6.94 2.70
CA GLU A 40 -20.18 -7.31 4.13
C GLU A 40 -18.79 -7.53 4.75
N ILE A 41 -17.86 -8.07 3.95
CA ILE A 41 -16.46 -8.26 4.34
C ILE A 41 -15.82 -6.92 4.70
N ASP A 42 -16.08 -5.87 3.91
CA ASP A 42 -15.44 -4.59 4.12
C ASP A 42 -15.84 -3.96 5.48
N VAL A 43 -17.09 -4.15 5.93
CA VAL A 43 -17.55 -3.72 7.27
C VAL A 43 -16.82 -4.49 8.37
N GLN A 44 -16.71 -5.81 8.22
CA GLN A 44 -15.97 -6.66 9.17
C GLN A 44 -14.47 -6.29 9.23
N MET A 45 -13.87 -5.84 8.12
CA MET A 45 -12.48 -5.39 8.10
C MET A 45 -12.25 -4.18 9.00
N GLN A 46 -13.20 -3.25 9.07
CA GLN A 46 -13.12 -2.06 9.92
C GLN A 46 -13.15 -2.45 11.42
N GLU A 47 -14.03 -3.39 11.79
CA GLU A 47 -14.12 -3.92 13.15
C GLU A 47 -12.87 -4.71 13.55
N ARG A 48 -12.30 -5.46 12.60
CA ARG A 48 -11.11 -6.31 12.80
C ARG A 48 -9.80 -5.64 12.38
N TRP A 49 -9.75 -4.30 12.44
CA TRP A 49 -8.60 -3.50 11.99
C TRP A 49 -7.25 -4.00 12.53
N ASP A 50 -7.20 -4.31 13.82
CA ASP A 50 -5.95 -4.72 14.49
C ASP A 50 -5.49 -6.10 13.99
N GLU A 51 -6.41 -7.02 13.73
CA GLU A 51 -6.10 -8.34 13.16
C GLU A 51 -5.56 -8.23 11.74
N PHE A 52 -6.21 -7.42 10.89
CA PHE A 52 -5.74 -7.17 9.53
C PHE A 52 -4.38 -6.46 9.52
N THR A 53 -4.16 -5.53 10.44
CA THR A 53 -2.86 -4.87 10.60
C THR A 53 -1.78 -5.86 11.03
N GLN A 54 -2.10 -6.82 11.91
CA GLN A 54 -1.20 -7.91 12.25
C GLN A 54 -0.93 -8.83 11.06
N MET A 55 -1.92 -9.12 10.22
CA MET A 55 -1.72 -9.91 9.00
C MET A 55 -0.85 -9.18 7.98
N LYS A 56 -1.03 -7.86 7.80
CA LYS A 56 -0.12 -7.00 7.00
C LYS A 56 1.32 -7.15 7.48
N TYR A 57 1.55 -7.03 8.80
CA TYR A 57 2.89 -7.19 9.37
C TYR A 57 3.50 -8.57 9.07
N LYS A 58 2.74 -9.65 9.30
CA LYS A 58 3.19 -11.02 9.02
C LYS A 58 3.50 -11.21 7.53
N MET A 59 2.62 -10.74 6.65
CA MET A 59 2.82 -10.80 5.19
C MET A 59 4.10 -10.08 4.78
N LEU A 60 4.33 -8.85 5.25
CA LEU A 60 5.52 -8.09 4.93
C LEU A 60 6.78 -8.81 5.45
N LYS A 61 6.80 -9.23 6.72
CA LYS A 61 7.93 -9.96 7.33
C LYS A 61 8.30 -11.24 6.56
N GLN A 62 7.31 -12.00 6.11
CA GLN A 62 7.55 -13.31 5.50
C GLN A 62 7.81 -13.25 3.99
N THR A 63 7.32 -12.22 3.31
CA THR A 63 7.30 -12.19 1.83
C THR A 63 8.01 -10.97 1.24
N HIS A 64 8.49 -10.02 2.04
CA HIS A 64 9.40 -8.98 1.57
C HIS A 64 10.80 -9.57 1.39
N THR A 65 11.28 -9.59 0.15
CA THR A 65 12.60 -10.15 -0.21
C THR A 65 13.30 -9.19 -1.16
N GLU A 66 14.61 -9.32 -1.31
CA GLU A 66 15.39 -8.48 -2.24
C GLU A 66 14.98 -8.70 -3.70
N VAL A 67 14.68 -9.94 -4.08
CA VAL A 67 14.29 -10.31 -5.45
C VAL A 67 12.85 -9.94 -5.80
N ALA A 68 11.99 -9.80 -4.80
CA ALA A 68 10.59 -9.40 -4.95
C ALA A 68 10.20 -8.54 -3.74
N PRO A 69 10.59 -7.25 -3.72
CA PRO A 69 10.28 -6.38 -2.60
C PRO A 69 8.80 -5.99 -2.61
N TRP A 70 8.30 -5.68 -1.43
CA TRP A 70 7.06 -4.92 -1.28
C TRP A 70 7.36 -3.43 -1.29
N THR A 71 6.56 -2.67 -2.03
CA THR A 71 6.51 -1.21 -1.98
C THR A 71 5.21 -0.78 -1.31
N VAL A 72 5.31 0.04 -0.26
CA VAL A 72 4.16 0.56 0.47
C VAL A 72 3.87 1.98 -0.01
N ILE A 73 2.62 2.27 -0.33
CA ILE A 73 2.15 3.58 -0.81
C ILE A 73 1.09 4.11 0.15
N ARG A 74 1.40 5.22 0.83
CA ARG A 74 0.42 5.95 1.65
C ARG A 74 -0.67 6.53 0.76
N SER A 75 -1.90 6.13 1.02
CA SER A 75 -3.00 6.24 0.06
C SER A 75 -4.15 7.13 0.50
N ASN A 76 -3.97 7.90 1.59
CA ASN A 76 -5.00 8.82 2.07
C ASN A 76 -5.39 9.84 0.99
N ASN A 77 -4.41 10.45 0.33
CA ASN A 77 -4.66 11.23 -0.89
C ASN A 77 -4.63 10.32 -2.14
N LYS A 78 -5.80 10.02 -2.70
CA LYS A 78 -5.94 9.14 -3.89
C LYS A 78 -5.15 9.63 -5.10
N PHE A 79 -5.07 10.94 -5.34
CA PHE A 79 -4.37 11.48 -6.51
C PHE A 79 -2.86 11.27 -6.38
N LYS A 80 -2.29 11.65 -5.23
CA LYS A 80 -0.86 11.46 -4.98
C LYS A 80 -0.48 9.98 -4.97
N ALA A 81 -1.32 9.12 -4.40
CA ALA A 81 -1.08 7.67 -4.38
C ALA A 81 -1.08 7.07 -5.79
N ARG A 82 -2.02 7.44 -6.65
CA ARG A 82 -2.08 6.98 -8.06
C ARG A 82 -0.85 7.42 -8.84
N LEU A 83 -0.49 8.70 -8.73
CA LEU A 83 0.68 9.24 -9.43
C LEU A 83 1.96 8.50 -9.02
N ASN A 84 2.15 8.32 -7.71
CA ASN A 84 3.33 7.64 -7.19
C ASN A 84 3.34 6.14 -7.50
N ALA A 85 2.18 5.48 -7.55
CA ALA A 85 2.09 4.09 -7.99
C ALA A 85 2.52 3.93 -9.46
N ILE A 86 2.05 4.83 -10.33
CA ILE A 86 2.46 4.85 -11.74
C ILE A 86 3.98 5.08 -11.85
N LYS A 87 4.52 6.09 -11.16
CA LYS A 87 5.98 6.34 -11.12
C LYS A 87 6.75 5.12 -10.63
N THR A 88 6.27 4.44 -9.58
CA THR A 88 6.86 3.20 -9.04
C THR A 88 6.93 2.12 -10.12
N ILE A 89 5.85 1.88 -10.85
CA ILE A 89 5.80 0.88 -11.92
C ILE A 89 6.76 1.24 -13.06
N LEU A 90 6.72 2.50 -13.53
CA LEU A 90 7.59 2.98 -14.61
C LEU A 90 9.08 2.96 -14.25
N ASN A 91 9.42 3.14 -12.97
CA ASN A 91 10.80 3.00 -12.50
C ASN A 91 11.25 1.55 -12.34
N SER A 92 10.32 0.59 -12.28
CA SER A 92 10.63 -0.82 -12.00
C SER A 92 10.92 -1.65 -13.25
N VAL A 93 10.58 -1.15 -14.45
CA VAL A 93 10.70 -1.88 -15.71
C VAL A 93 11.49 -1.03 -16.71
N PRO A 94 12.53 -1.55 -17.36
CA PRO A 94 13.14 -0.89 -18.51
C PRO A 94 12.19 -0.97 -19.71
N TYR A 95 11.89 0.17 -20.35
CA TYR A 95 11.06 0.23 -21.54
C TYR A 95 11.62 1.24 -22.55
N GLU A 96 11.37 0.99 -23.83
CA GLU A 96 11.80 1.86 -24.93
C GLU A 96 11.00 3.16 -24.97
N ASN A 97 11.57 4.21 -25.57
CA ASN A 97 10.92 5.52 -25.75
C ASN A 97 10.48 6.19 -24.42
N ARG A 98 11.23 5.95 -23.34
CA ARG A 98 11.04 6.65 -22.08
C ARG A 98 11.30 8.15 -22.26
N ASN A 99 10.26 8.96 -22.08
CA ASN A 99 10.37 10.41 -22.16
C ASN A 99 11.17 10.93 -20.96
N MET A 100 12.36 11.48 -21.19
CA MET A 100 13.26 11.96 -20.13
C MET A 100 12.92 13.36 -19.59
N ASP A 101 11.98 14.07 -20.20
CA ASP A 101 11.53 15.40 -19.77
C ASP A 101 10.52 15.33 -18.61
N LEU A 102 9.99 14.14 -18.31
CA LEU A 102 9.04 13.93 -17.23
C LEU A 102 9.74 13.59 -15.90
N ASP A 103 9.18 14.06 -14.79
CA ASP A 103 9.65 13.71 -13.46
C ASP A 103 9.09 12.36 -12.99
N TYR A 104 9.96 11.36 -12.90
CA TYR A 104 9.64 10.03 -12.37
C TYR A 104 10.01 9.84 -10.89
N THR A 105 10.50 10.87 -10.22
CA THR A 105 10.87 10.79 -8.80
C THR A 105 9.62 10.53 -7.96
N VAL A 106 9.67 9.48 -7.14
CA VAL A 106 8.60 9.19 -6.18
C VAL A 106 8.71 10.12 -4.98
N ASP A 107 7.57 10.48 -4.41
CA ASP A 107 7.51 11.22 -3.14
C ASP A 107 7.80 10.24 -1.99
N GLU A 108 8.95 10.39 -1.33
CA GLU A 108 9.40 9.52 -0.23
C GLU A 108 8.49 9.58 1.01
N GLN A 109 7.68 10.63 1.15
CA GLN A 109 6.68 10.68 2.21
C GLN A 109 5.47 9.79 1.90
N ILE A 110 5.34 9.36 0.65
CA ILE A 110 4.22 8.58 0.13
C ILE A 110 4.65 7.15 -0.18
N VAL A 111 5.84 6.97 -0.74
CA VAL A 111 6.37 5.67 -1.18
C VAL A 111 7.54 5.28 -0.30
N HIS A 112 7.46 4.11 0.31
CA HIS A 112 8.55 3.55 1.09
C HIS A 112 8.62 2.03 0.94
N SER A 113 9.77 1.45 1.30
CA SER A 113 9.96 0.00 1.20
C SER A 113 9.17 -0.75 2.27
N GLY A 114 8.84 -2.00 1.98
CA GLY A 114 8.27 -2.91 2.97
C GLY A 114 9.17 -3.11 4.19
N HIS A 115 10.50 -3.07 4.02
CA HIS A 115 11.44 -3.06 5.14
C HIS A 115 11.22 -1.85 6.06
N ARG A 116 11.15 -0.64 5.50
CA ARG A 116 10.86 0.58 6.26
C ARG A 116 9.51 0.53 6.96
N GLU A 117 8.52 -0.08 6.33
CA GLU A 117 7.21 -0.27 6.96
C GLU A 117 7.27 -1.23 8.15
N ILE A 118 8.02 -2.33 8.03
CA ILE A 118 8.23 -3.26 9.15
C ILE A 118 8.88 -2.54 10.32
N GLU A 119 9.90 -1.71 10.08
CA GLU A 119 10.54 -0.90 11.14
C GLU A 119 9.54 0.03 11.83
N ASN A 120 8.70 0.73 11.07
CA ASN A 120 7.67 1.61 11.62
C ASN A 120 6.69 0.82 12.50
N MET A 121 6.20 -0.32 12.01
CA MET A 121 5.26 -1.16 12.75
C MET A 121 5.89 -1.74 14.03
N GLU A 122 7.18 -2.09 14.02
CA GLU A 122 7.89 -2.51 15.23
C GLU A 122 8.09 -1.37 16.23
N ALA A 123 8.30 -0.13 15.74
CA ALA A 123 8.36 1.06 16.58
C ALA A 123 7.01 1.38 17.23
N ASP A 124 5.91 1.20 16.52
CA ASP A 124 4.54 1.32 17.06
C ASP A 124 4.33 0.34 18.22
N LEU A 125 4.71 -0.94 18.05
CA LEU A 125 4.60 -1.94 19.12
C LEU A 125 5.41 -1.56 20.36
N LYS A 126 6.64 -1.08 20.18
CA LYS A 126 7.52 -0.69 21.29
C LYS A 126 6.99 0.52 22.06
N SER A 127 6.41 1.49 21.35
CA SER A 127 5.98 2.77 21.93
C SER A 127 4.54 2.75 22.46
N GLN A 128 3.63 2.01 21.82
CA GLN A 128 2.19 2.03 22.11
C GLN A 128 1.60 0.66 22.47
N GLY A 129 2.39 -0.42 22.38
CA GLY A 129 1.92 -1.78 22.67
C GLY A 129 1.00 -2.38 21.59
N LYS A 130 0.75 -1.65 20.49
CA LYS A 130 -0.08 -2.08 19.36
C LYS A 130 0.35 -1.40 18.06
N PHE A 131 -0.03 -1.96 16.92
CA PHE A 131 0.16 -1.30 15.62
C PHE A 131 -0.85 -0.15 15.44
N ILE A 132 -0.42 0.93 14.78
CA ILE A 132 -1.29 2.10 14.55
C ILE A 132 -1.99 2.01 13.18
N GLY A 133 -1.30 1.45 12.18
CA GLY A 133 -1.86 1.12 10.86
C GLY A 133 -1.84 2.28 9.87
#